data_AF-A0A443YGW0-F1
#
_entry.id   AF-A0A443YGW0-F1
#
_cell.length_a   1.000
_cell.length_b   1.000
_cell.length_c   1.000
_cell.angle_alpha   90.00
_cell.angle_beta   90.00
_cell.angle_gamma   90.00
#
_symmetry.space_group_name_H-M   'P 1'
#
loop_
_entity.id
_entity.type
_entity.pdbx_description
1 polymer ?
#
loop_
_entity_poly.entity_id
_entity_poly.type
_entity_poly.pdbx_seq_one_letter_code
_entity_poly.pdbx_strand_id
1 'polypeptide(L)'
;MTKAQKKVYTPSMPADMSHICLVDAPPLLADAFHSVGYTVLSLKASPKPFFDLSETLKERNFSPDLVLQVERLANRSILTGLDQVDCPLLFWCLDPHLNSSWHSAYARLFDLVCSTQRAWIPAIAGQGAADVRWLPWFGQNLPQQPWGEREHGLAFVGRVTAHRPARKWMVEFLEERAAAYNPAILREVSFPEMMALYGRSRVIPNESIFGEVNFRLFEGASSGCLVVGQAIEEQADLFEPGREMDTYGHVVEFGEKLDKYLKNDRLTGVMARAAHARVLADHLPEHRVRRIVEYARDATRNRATGKDSDKWTALAAGAMWEAGVSAIDVKSIANLLAGVGQDAAVLAATLRFQAAAGMDSVLEENVKELLVCPTLPHSTDLNLAASMAALRTGHFSGAKTFWYRHLEKRGAKTLPPSNPKELLTLWARELQRMGRGVRPGFVFDAKRHLPGVAVECLLMILSGEPEDLPTLRLLDSLVRPVMGLEQARVGFLSILTLFERKDWRLALEIALANLKSYRLESGLEELHLALVIAREQGQESAFMRVLRGRDPSGLLAKAVCGQPTRLS
;
A
#
# COMPACT_ATOMS: atom_id res chain seq x y z
N MET A 1 13.90 33.32 -26.44
CA MET A 1 13.01 33.03 -25.30
C MET A 1 11.59 33.46 -25.64
N THR A 2 10.85 32.60 -26.31
CA THR A 2 9.43 32.78 -26.60
C THR A 2 8.65 31.94 -25.59
N LYS A 3 7.95 32.59 -24.66
CA LYS A 3 7.06 31.92 -23.70
C LYS A 3 5.98 31.20 -24.50
N ALA A 4 5.97 29.87 -24.47
CA ALA A 4 4.87 29.07 -24.95
C ALA A 4 3.61 29.46 -24.14
N GLN A 5 2.64 30.09 -24.80
CA GLN A 5 1.34 30.35 -24.23
C GLN A 5 0.69 29.00 -23.90
N LYS A 6 0.52 28.71 -22.61
CA LYS A 6 -0.42 27.68 -22.15
C LYS A 6 -1.78 28.06 -22.74
N LYS A 7 -2.29 27.26 -23.68
CA LYS A 7 -3.69 27.36 -24.11
C LYS A 7 -4.55 27.09 -22.89
N VAL A 8 -5.05 28.15 -22.27
CA VAL A 8 -6.17 28.08 -21.34
C VAL A 8 -7.36 27.75 -22.21
N TYR A 9 -7.89 26.53 -22.06
CA TYR A 9 -9.23 26.24 -22.54
C TYR A 9 -10.19 26.98 -21.63
N THR A 10 -10.83 28.03 -22.14
CA THR A 10 -12.10 28.49 -21.60
C THR A 10 -13.09 27.39 -21.94
N PRO A 11 -13.73 26.73 -20.96
CA PRO A 11 -14.78 25.78 -21.29
C PRO A 11 -15.82 26.52 -22.12
N SER A 12 -16.13 26.04 -23.32
CA SER A 12 -17.56 25.89 -23.58
C SER A 12 -18.04 25.04 -22.41
N MET A 13 -18.84 25.61 -21.49
CA MET A 13 -19.47 24.80 -20.45
C MET A 13 -20.00 23.56 -21.15
N PRO A 14 -19.59 22.33 -20.78
CA PRO A 14 -20.20 21.18 -21.39
C PRO A 14 -21.69 21.26 -21.06
N ALA A 15 -22.50 21.44 -22.09
CA ALA A 15 -23.91 21.11 -22.03
C ALA A 15 -23.97 19.66 -21.54
N ASP A 16 -24.54 19.46 -20.35
CA ASP A 16 -24.75 18.22 -19.60
C ASP A 16 -23.97 16.97 -20.07
N MET A 17 -22.90 16.61 -19.33
CA MET A 17 -22.31 15.26 -19.41
C MET A 17 -23.42 14.22 -19.37
N SER A 18 -23.47 13.34 -20.36
CA SER A 18 -24.56 12.37 -20.52
C SER A 18 -24.06 10.97 -20.86
N HIS A 19 -22.88 10.85 -21.47
CA HIS A 19 -22.28 9.58 -21.90
C HIS A 19 -21.03 9.26 -21.09
N ILE A 20 -21.06 8.17 -20.33
CA ILE A 20 -19.95 7.77 -19.45
C ILE A 20 -19.39 6.43 -19.92
N CYS A 21 -18.09 6.36 -20.15
CA CYS A 21 -17.39 5.10 -20.40
C CYS A 21 -16.73 4.63 -19.09
N LEU A 22 -17.14 3.47 -18.60
CA LEU A 22 -16.56 2.84 -17.43
C LEU A 22 -15.68 1.67 -17.88
N VAL A 23 -14.40 1.72 -17.55
CA VAL A 23 -13.48 0.61 -17.77
C VAL A 23 -13.25 -0.08 -16.45
N ASP A 24 -13.56 -1.37 -16.42
CA ASP A 24 -13.33 -2.27 -15.30
C ASP A 24 -14.10 -1.99 -14.00
N ALA A 25 -15.00 -0.99 -13.99
CA ALA A 25 -15.85 -0.65 -12.85
C ALA A 25 -16.71 -1.83 -12.33
N PRO A 26 -16.98 -1.88 -11.01
CA PRO A 26 -17.89 -2.87 -10.44
C PRO A 26 -19.34 -2.59 -10.87
N PRO A 27 -20.20 -3.62 -11.01
CA PRO A 27 -21.60 -3.46 -11.44
C PRO A 27 -22.37 -2.43 -10.62
N LEU A 28 -22.23 -2.45 -9.29
CA LEU A 28 -22.90 -1.49 -8.39
C LEU A 28 -22.60 -0.03 -8.72
N LEU A 29 -21.39 0.27 -9.21
CA LEU A 29 -21.05 1.64 -9.62
C LEU A 29 -21.70 1.98 -10.96
N ALA A 30 -21.71 1.04 -11.92
CA ALA A 30 -22.36 1.23 -13.21
C ALA A 30 -23.88 1.43 -13.06
N ASP A 31 -24.52 0.63 -12.21
CA ASP A 31 -25.95 0.75 -11.87
C ASP A 31 -26.26 2.11 -11.25
N ALA A 32 -25.34 2.65 -10.43
CA ALA A 32 -25.49 3.98 -9.84
C ALA A 32 -25.33 5.11 -10.86
N PHE A 33 -24.48 4.96 -11.88
CA PHE A 33 -24.46 5.92 -13.00
C PHE A 33 -25.77 5.89 -13.77
N HIS A 34 -26.33 4.70 -14.02
CA HIS A 34 -27.64 4.57 -14.66
C HIS A 34 -28.77 5.17 -13.82
N SER A 35 -28.78 4.95 -12.50
CA SER A 35 -29.84 5.47 -11.61
C SER A 35 -29.84 6.99 -11.50
N VAL A 36 -28.68 7.63 -11.66
CA VAL A 36 -28.54 9.09 -11.72
C VAL A 36 -28.92 9.66 -13.10
N GLY A 37 -29.06 8.82 -14.12
CA GLY A 37 -29.56 9.20 -15.45
C GLY A 37 -28.50 9.26 -16.57
N TYR A 38 -27.31 8.69 -16.37
CA TYR A 38 -26.26 8.66 -17.40
C TYR A 38 -26.44 7.48 -18.36
N THR A 39 -26.06 7.68 -19.62
CA THR A 39 -25.86 6.62 -20.60
C THR A 39 -24.48 6.02 -20.39
N VAL A 40 -24.40 4.74 -20.03
CA VAL A 40 -23.14 4.08 -19.62
C VAL A 40 -22.71 3.03 -20.63
N LEU A 41 -21.46 3.10 -21.08
CA LEU A 41 -20.75 2.01 -21.73
C LEU A 41 -19.80 1.35 -20.72
N SER A 42 -20.10 0.10 -20.32
CA SER A 42 -19.22 -0.68 -19.44
C SER A 42 -18.31 -1.60 -20.24
N LEU A 43 -17.00 -1.40 -20.11
CA LEU A 43 -15.96 -2.20 -20.76
C LEU A 43 -15.17 -3.02 -19.73
N LYS A 44 -14.65 -4.17 -20.15
CA LYS A 44 -13.72 -5.00 -19.38
C LYS A 44 -12.40 -5.05 -20.14
N ALA A 45 -11.31 -4.55 -19.54
CA ALA A 45 -10.01 -4.50 -20.22
C ALA A 45 -9.31 -5.87 -20.22
N SER A 46 -9.45 -6.59 -19.12
CA SER A 46 -8.92 -7.95 -18.92
C SER A 46 -9.59 -8.99 -19.83
N PRO A 47 -8.92 -10.10 -20.22
CA PRO A 47 -7.64 -10.58 -19.69
C PRO A 47 -6.40 -10.16 -20.52
N LYS A 48 -6.57 -9.36 -21.58
CA LYS A 48 -5.42 -8.97 -22.43
C LYS A 48 -4.49 -8.03 -21.65
N PRO A 49 -3.16 -8.15 -21.76
CA PRO A 49 -2.24 -7.27 -21.04
C PRO A 49 -2.35 -5.79 -21.46
N PHE A 50 -2.74 -5.55 -22.71
CA PHE A 50 -2.99 -4.23 -23.27
C PHE A 50 -4.42 -4.15 -23.81
N PHE A 51 -5.07 -3.00 -23.62
CA PHE A 51 -6.42 -2.74 -24.11
C PHE A 51 -6.48 -1.36 -24.75
N ASP A 52 -6.69 -1.31 -26.07
CA ASP A 52 -6.82 -0.05 -26.79
C ASP A 52 -8.22 0.53 -26.62
N LEU A 53 -8.31 1.61 -25.84
CA LEU A 53 -9.58 2.27 -25.56
C LEU A 53 -10.11 3.03 -26.78
N SER A 54 -9.23 3.71 -27.52
CA SER A 54 -9.60 4.51 -28.69
C SER A 54 -10.21 3.65 -29.80
N GLU A 55 -9.56 2.52 -30.10
CA GLU A 55 -10.07 1.54 -31.07
C GLU A 55 -11.41 0.96 -30.61
N THR A 56 -11.52 0.54 -29.34
CA THR A 56 -12.76 -0.04 -28.80
C THR A 56 -13.92 0.97 -28.84
N LEU A 57 -13.68 2.25 -28.51
CA LEU A 57 -14.72 3.29 -28.59
C LEU A 57 -15.22 3.50 -30.02
N LYS A 58 -14.32 3.46 -31.02
CA LYS A 58 -14.68 3.53 -32.45
C LYS A 58 -15.52 2.32 -32.87
N GLU A 59 -15.12 1.10 -32.49
CA GLU A 59 -15.89 -0.12 -32.78
C GLU A 59 -17.28 -0.10 -32.17
N ARG A 60 -17.43 0.48 -30.97
CA ARG A 60 -18.72 0.61 -30.28
C ARG A 60 -19.52 1.82 -30.72
N ASN A 61 -18.99 2.65 -31.61
CA ASN A 61 -19.58 3.92 -32.04
C ASN A 61 -20.04 4.77 -30.84
N PHE A 62 -19.19 4.87 -29.81
CA PHE A 62 -19.49 5.55 -28.55
C PHE A 62 -18.54 6.71 -28.31
N SER A 63 -19.09 7.90 -28.09
CA SER A 63 -18.33 9.12 -27.78
C SER A 63 -18.57 9.52 -26.33
N PRO A 64 -17.67 9.20 -25.39
CA PRO A 64 -17.86 9.51 -23.98
C PRO A 64 -17.59 10.99 -23.65
N ASP A 65 -18.35 11.54 -22.72
CA ASP A 65 -18.07 12.82 -22.05
C ASP A 65 -17.11 12.64 -20.85
N LEU A 66 -16.94 11.40 -20.37
CA LEU A 66 -16.02 11.01 -19.32
C LEU A 66 -15.61 9.55 -19.51
N VAL A 67 -14.32 9.26 -19.35
CA VAL A 67 -13.84 7.89 -19.11
C VAL A 67 -13.37 7.78 -17.66
N LEU A 68 -13.87 6.76 -16.96
CA LEU A 68 -13.36 6.33 -15.67
C LEU A 68 -12.79 4.92 -15.80
N GLN A 69 -11.50 4.76 -15.58
CA GLN A 69 -10.93 3.45 -15.29
C GLN A 69 -10.93 3.22 -13.78
N VAL A 70 -11.47 2.07 -13.35
CA VAL A 70 -11.36 1.58 -11.97
C VAL A 70 -10.30 0.49 -11.94
N GLU A 71 -9.31 0.59 -11.04
CA GLU A 71 -8.28 -0.43 -10.90
C GLU A 71 -8.90 -1.81 -10.61
N ARG A 72 -8.38 -2.86 -11.25
CA ARG A 72 -8.63 -4.24 -10.85
C ARG A 72 -7.41 -4.83 -10.19
N LEU A 73 -7.64 -5.67 -9.18
CA LEU A 73 -6.56 -6.34 -8.46
C LEU A 73 -6.14 -7.66 -9.10
N ALA A 74 -7.03 -8.26 -9.89
CA ALA A 74 -6.79 -9.48 -10.65
C ALA A 74 -6.81 -9.17 -12.16
N ASN A 75 -5.97 -9.87 -12.93
CA ASN A 75 -5.89 -9.77 -14.39
C ASN A 75 -5.74 -8.32 -14.88
N ARG A 76 -4.73 -7.60 -14.35
CA ARG A 76 -4.50 -6.18 -14.67
C ARG A 76 -4.16 -6.00 -16.15
N SER A 77 -4.75 -4.96 -16.75
CA SER A 77 -4.50 -4.53 -18.12
C SER A 77 -4.07 -3.07 -18.14
N ILE A 78 -3.18 -2.74 -19.07
CA ILE A 78 -2.75 -1.36 -19.33
C ILE A 78 -3.62 -0.81 -20.46
N LEU A 79 -4.28 0.32 -20.22
CA LEU A 79 -5.03 0.99 -21.27
C LEU A 79 -4.07 1.74 -22.19
N THR A 80 -4.28 1.60 -23.50
CA THR A 80 -3.57 2.32 -24.56
C THR A 80 -4.55 3.17 -25.36
N GLY A 81 -4.03 4.07 -26.20
CA GLY A 81 -4.84 4.98 -27.01
C GLY A 81 -5.53 6.10 -26.22
N LEU A 82 -5.17 6.29 -24.95
CA LEU A 82 -5.78 7.29 -24.05
C LEU A 82 -5.61 8.73 -24.54
N ASP A 83 -4.48 9.06 -25.15
CA ASP A 83 -4.20 10.40 -25.65
C ASP A 83 -5.05 10.80 -26.88
N GLN A 84 -5.66 9.82 -27.54
CA GLN A 84 -6.58 10.01 -28.67
C GLN A 84 -8.03 10.26 -28.26
N VAL A 85 -8.37 10.03 -26.98
CA VAL A 85 -9.73 10.23 -26.46
C VAL A 85 -9.91 11.69 -26.05
N ASP A 86 -10.96 12.33 -26.56
CA ASP A 86 -11.22 13.77 -26.39
C ASP A 86 -12.23 14.08 -25.27
N CYS A 87 -12.04 13.50 -24.09
CA CYS A 87 -12.79 13.80 -22.88
C CYS A 87 -11.88 13.72 -21.64
N PRO A 88 -12.32 14.17 -20.45
CA PRO A 88 -11.63 13.89 -19.20
C PRO A 88 -11.40 12.39 -19.00
N LEU A 89 -10.17 12.04 -18.58
CA LEU A 89 -9.79 10.66 -18.25
C LEU A 89 -9.42 10.56 -16.78
N LEU A 90 -10.18 9.76 -16.04
CA LEU A 90 -9.97 9.52 -14.61
C LEU A 90 -9.49 8.10 -14.37
N PHE A 91 -8.51 7.94 -13.47
CA PHE A 91 -8.10 6.64 -12.93
C PHE A 91 -8.39 6.56 -11.44
N TRP A 92 -9.22 5.62 -11.03
CA TRP A 92 -9.47 5.34 -9.62
C TRP A 92 -8.56 4.21 -9.15
N CYS A 93 -7.47 4.61 -8.47
CA CYS A 93 -6.53 3.70 -7.84
C CYS A 93 -7.07 3.23 -6.48
N LEU A 94 -7.12 1.92 -6.32
CA LEU A 94 -7.83 1.26 -5.22
C LEU A 94 -6.89 0.82 -4.11
N ASP A 95 -5.73 0.27 -4.47
CA ASP A 95 -4.73 -0.21 -3.50
C ASP A 95 -3.36 0.45 -3.77
N PRO A 96 -3.23 1.79 -3.65
CA PRO A 96 -1.96 2.48 -3.87
C PRO A 96 -0.86 1.99 -2.91
N HIS A 97 -1.25 1.56 -1.71
CA HIS A 97 -0.35 0.96 -0.72
C HIS A 97 0.27 -0.38 -1.16
N LEU A 98 -0.28 -1.04 -2.18
CA LEU A 98 0.29 -2.25 -2.79
C LEU A 98 0.80 -2.04 -4.21
N ASN A 99 0.42 -0.94 -4.86
CA ASN A 99 0.59 -0.76 -6.30
C ASN A 99 1.32 0.53 -6.67
N SER A 100 1.80 1.29 -5.68
CA SER A 100 2.50 2.57 -5.88
C SER A 100 3.65 2.49 -6.91
N SER A 101 4.36 1.36 -6.96
CA SER A 101 5.48 1.15 -7.89
C SER A 101 5.10 1.40 -9.35
N TRP A 102 3.93 0.93 -9.80
CA TRP A 102 3.46 1.10 -11.17
C TRP A 102 2.42 2.21 -11.32
N HIS A 103 1.63 2.51 -10.28
CA HIS A 103 0.73 3.67 -10.27
C HIS A 103 1.49 4.97 -10.58
N SER A 104 2.74 5.09 -10.12
CA SER A 104 3.63 6.23 -10.39
C SER A 104 3.71 6.64 -11.87
N ALA A 105 3.92 5.66 -12.75
CA ALA A 105 4.00 5.86 -14.19
C ALA A 105 2.61 5.91 -14.81
N TYR A 106 1.73 4.99 -14.40
CA TYR A 106 0.40 4.84 -14.99
C TYR A 106 -0.49 6.06 -14.78
N ALA A 107 -0.43 6.69 -13.60
CA ALA A 107 -1.17 7.89 -13.25
C ALA A 107 -0.96 9.05 -14.24
N ARG A 108 0.18 9.09 -14.93
CA ARG A 108 0.52 10.15 -15.89
C ARG A 108 -0.24 10.04 -17.21
N LEU A 109 -0.89 8.92 -17.45
CA LEU A 109 -1.73 8.69 -18.62
C LEU A 109 -3.16 9.24 -18.45
N PHE A 110 -3.48 9.78 -17.27
CA PHE A 110 -4.80 10.30 -16.89
C PHE A 110 -4.72 11.79 -16.56
N ASP A 111 -5.86 12.48 -16.66
CA ASP A 111 -5.94 13.88 -16.25
C ASP A 111 -6.01 14.04 -14.73
N LEU A 112 -6.71 13.09 -14.10
CA LEU A 112 -7.00 13.08 -12.68
C LEU A 112 -6.95 11.66 -12.15
N VAL A 113 -6.31 11.49 -11.00
CA VAL A 113 -6.26 10.23 -10.27
C VAL A 113 -7.04 10.34 -8.98
N CYS A 114 -7.96 9.41 -8.76
CA CYS A 114 -8.68 9.25 -7.52
C CYS A 114 -8.00 8.18 -6.69
N SER A 115 -7.73 8.45 -5.41
CA SER A 115 -7.20 7.47 -4.47
C SER A 115 -8.20 7.16 -3.37
N THR A 116 -8.34 5.88 -3.02
CA THR A 116 -9.10 5.43 -1.84
C THR A 116 -8.43 5.83 -0.53
N GLN A 117 -7.11 6.06 -0.55
CA GLN A 117 -6.29 6.36 0.61
C GLN A 117 -5.80 7.81 0.57
N ARG A 118 -6.28 8.65 1.49
CA ARG A 118 -5.89 10.06 1.56
C ARG A 118 -4.39 10.20 1.82
N ALA A 119 -3.83 9.36 2.68
CA ALA A 119 -2.41 9.37 3.02
C ALA A 119 -1.49 9.16 1.79
N TRP A 120 -2.00 8.55 0.71
CA TRP A 120 -1.23 8.28 -0.51
C TRP A 120 -1.27 9.40 -1.55
N ILE A 121 -2.10 10.42 -1.37
CA ILE A 121 -2.20 11.55 -2.32
C ILE A 121 -0.84 12.25 -2.52
N PRO A 122 -0.10 12.66 -1.47
CA PRO A 122 1.20 13.30 -1.66
C PRO A 122 2.23 12.38 -2.31
N ALA A 123 2.17 11.08 -2.04
CA ALA A 123 3.10 10.10 -2.62
C ALA A 123 2.86 9.91 -4.13
N ILE A 124 1.60 9.77 -4.55
CA ILE A 124 1.23 9.63 -5.97
C ILE A 124 1.55 10.94 -6.73
N ALA A 125 1.24 12.09 -6.14
CA ALA A 125 1.56 13.40 -6.72
C ALA A 125 3.07 13.62 -6.84
N GLY A 126 3.84 13.33 -5.78
CA GLY A 126 5.30 13.45 -5.77
C GLY A 126 6.00 12.53 -6.78
N GLN A 127 5.34 11.45 -7.20
CA GLN A 127 5.81 10.55 -8.25
C GLN A 127 5.39 10.99 -9.65
N GLY A 128 4.43 11.92 -9.77
CA GLY A 128 4.14 12.51 -11.06
C GLY A 128 2.75 12.88 -11.44
N ALA A 129 1.75 12.35 -10.74
CA ALA A 129 0.37 12.64 -11.09
C ALA A 129 0.10 14.14 -10.89
N ALA A 130 -0.48 14.78 -11.90
CA ALA A 130 -0.69 16.23 -11.89
C ALA A 130 -1.84 16.65 -10.98
N ASP A 131 -2.91 15.84 -10.92
CA ASP A 131 -4.07 16.03 -10.06
C ASP A 131 -4.41 14.68 -9.39
N VAL A 132 -4.36 14.66 -8.06
CA VAL A 132 -4.70 13.48 -7.26
C VAL A 132 -5.68 13.89 -6.17
N ARG A 133 -6.84 13.24 -6.12
CA ARG A 133 -7.92 13.57 -5.19
C ARG A 133 -8.36 12.35 -4.39
N TRP A 134 -8.89 12.60 -3.20
CA TRP A 134 -9.45 11.54 -2.37
C TRP A 134 -10.83 11.13 -2.88
N LEU A 135 -11.03 9.83 -3.08
CA LEU A 135 -12.31 9.22 -3.38
C LEU A 135 -12.39 7.87 -2.64
N PRO A 136 -13.01 7.84 -1.44
CA PRO A 136 -13.05 6.63 -0.63
C PRO A 136 -13.97 5.59 -1.26
N TRP A 137 -13.92 4.38 -0.73
CA TRP A 137 -14.85 3.31 -1.06
C TRP A 137 -16.32 3.70 -0.77
N PHE A 138 -17.20 2.77 -1.12
CA PHE A 138 -18.64 2.88 -0.90
C PHE A 138 -19.20 1.58 -0.29
N GLY A 139 -20.29 1.72 0.45
CA GLY A 139 -21.11 0.65 0.97
C GLY A 139 -22.34 0.42 0.10
N GLN A 140 -23.35 -0.24 0.67
CA GLN A 140 -24.60 -0.60 0.01
C GLN A 140 -25.79 -0.30 0.91
N ASN A 141 -26.92 0.02 0.29
CA ASN A 141 -28.19 0.11 1.00
C ASN A 141 -28.77 -1.30 1.17
N LEU A 142 -28.40 -1.96 2.26
CA LEU A 142 -28.88 -3.31 2.57
C LEU A 142 -30.02 -3.26 3.59
N PRO A 143 -31.04 -4.14 3.43
CA PRO A 143 -32.09 -4.29 4.43
C PRO A 143 -31.48 -4.77 5.76
N GLN A 144 -31.95 -4.18 6.85
CA GLN A 144 -31.47 -4.51 8.18
C GLN A 144 -32.29 -5.66 8.78
N GLN A 145 -31.60 -6.71 9.22
CA GLN A 145 -32.21 -7.73 10.05
C GLN A 145 -32.41 -7.21 11.47
N PRO A 146 -33.50 -7.60 12.17
CA PRO A 146 -33.69 -7.28 13.57
C PRO A 146 -32.48 -7.70 14.40
N TRP A 147 -32.02 -6.82 15.29
CA TRP A 147 -30.79 -7.06 16.06
C TRP A 147 -30.82 -8.37 16.86
N GLY A 148 -31.98 -8.72 17.42
CA GLY A 148 -32.18 -9.95 18.20
C GLY A 148 -32.13 -11.25 17.37
N GLU A 149 -32.31 -11.16 16.04
CA GLU A 149 -32.27 -12.30 15.12
C GLU A 149 -30.85 -12.60 14.60
N ARG A 150 -29.86 -11.75 14.94
CA ARG A 150 -28.46 -11.95 14.55
C ARG A 150 -27.83 -13.08 15.35
N GLU A 151 -27.57 -14.18 14.66
CA GLU A 151 -27.08 -15.47 15.16
C GLU A 151 -25.62 -15.42 15.67
N HIS A 152 -24.79 -14.59 15.05
CA HIS A 152 -23.35 -14.57 15.32
C HIS A 152 -22.95 -13.32 16.11
N GLY A 153 -22.31 -13.49 17.27
CA GLY A 153 -21.74 -12.37 18.00
C GLY A 153 -20.59 -11.72 17.21
N LEU A 154 -19.83 -12.51 16.47
CA LEU A 154 -18.70 -12.06 15.66
C LEU A 154 -18.64 -12.81 14.34
N ALA A 155 -18.30 -12.12 13.26
CA ALA A 155 -17.94 -12.78 12.02
C ALA A 155 -16.69 -12.19 11.37
N PHE A 156 -15.90 -13.06 10.75
CA PHE A 156 -14.73 -12.68 10.00
C PHE A 156 -14.63 -13.51 8.72
N VAL A 157 -14.40 -12.81 7.60
CA VAL A 157 -14.14 -13.43 6.31
C VAL A 157 -12.83 -12.91 5.76
N GLY A 158 -11.90 -13.81 5.48
CA GLY A 158 -10.60 -13.46 4.95
C GLY A 158 -9.76 -14.66 4.54
N ARG A 159 -8.87 -14.44 3.58
CA ARG A 159 -7.87 -15.44 3.19
C ARG A 159 -6.75 -15.49 4.21
N VAL A 160 -6.42 -16.69 4.68
CA VAL A 160 -5.25 -16.96 5.52
C VAL A 160 -4.18 -17.58 4.62
N THR A 161 -3.04 -16.89 4.47
CA THR A 161 -1.96 -17.30 3.56
C THR A 161 -0.63 -17.25 4.28
N ALA A 162 0.37 -18.02 3.84
CA ALA A 162 1.73 -17.97 4.39
C ALA A 162 2.36 -16.56 4.34
N HIS A 163 1.94 -15.72 3.38
CA HIS A 163 2.41 -14.33 3.24
C HIS A 163 1.78 -13.35 4.24
N ARG A 164 0.83 -13.79 5.08
CA ARG A 164 0.14 -12.97 6.08
C ARG A 164 0.06 -13.70 7.44
N PRO A 165 1.18 -13.94 8.12
CA PRO A 165 1.17 -14.61 9.42
C PRO A 165 0.37 -13.84 10.49
N ALA A 166 0.39 -12.50 10.48
CA ALA A 166 -0.45 -11.70 11.40
C ALA A 166 -1.95 -12.03 11.29
N ARG A 167 -2.45 -12.25 10.07
CA ARG A 167 -3.83 -12.65 9.82
C ARG A 167 -4.16 -14.00 10.46
N LYS A 168 -3.22 -14.94 10.44
CA LYS A 168 -3.37 -16.25 11.08
C LYS A 168 -3.49 -16.09 12.60
N TRP A 169 -2.56 -15.34 13.21
CA TRP A 169 -2.57 -15.08 14.66
C TRP A 169 -3.83 -14.33 15.10
N MET A 170 -4.32 -13.39 14.29
CA MET A 170 -5.60 -12.72 14.56
C MET A 170 -6.77 -13.70 14.55
N VAL A 171 -6.84 -14.62 13.57
CA VAL A 171 -7.93 -15.61 13.50
C VAL A 171 -7.91 -16.53 14.71
N GLU A 172 -6.74 -17.05 15.09
CA GLU A 172 -6.58 -17.89 16.29
C GLU A 172 -7.03 -17.15 17.55
N PHE A 173 -6.61 -15.89 17.70
CA PHE A 173 -7.05 -15.03 18.81
C PHE A 173 -8.58 -14.82 18.82
N LEU A 174 -9.21 -14.63 17.66
CA LEU A 174 -10.66 -14.44 17.55
C LEU A 174 -11.44 -15.71 17.88
N GLU A 175 -10.99 -16.87 17.40
CA GLU A 175 -11.60 -18.17 17.66
C GLU A 175 -11.66 -18.45 19.17
N GLU A 176 -10.56 -18.22 19.87
CA GLU A 176 -10.48 -18.39 21.32
C GLU A 176 -11.33 -17.35 22.07
N ARG A 177 -11.12 -16.06 21.77
CA ARG A 177 -11.71 -14.97 22.55
C ARG A 177 -13.23 -14.86 22.38
N ALA A 178 -13.74 -15.19 21.20
CA ALA A 178 -15.16 -15.09 20.88
C ALA A 178 -15.92 -16.42 20.99
N ALA A 179 -15.30 -17.50 21.46
CA ALA A 179 -15.89 -18.86 21.49
C ALA A 179 -17.31 -18.91 22.13
N ALA A 180 -17.53 -18.15 23.20
CA ALA A 180 -18.82 -18.09 23.91
C ALA A 180 -19.93 -17.32 23.16
N TYR A 181 -19.62 -16.72 22.00
CA TYR A 181 -20.51 -15.82 21.26
C TYR A 181 -20.79 -16.30 19.82
N ASN A 182 -20.71 -17.61 19.58
CA ASN A 182 -21.01 -18.25 18.31
C ASN A 182 -20.30 -17.57 17.10
N PRO A 183 -18.95 -17.51 17.10
CA PRO A 183 -18.20 -16.80 16.07
C PRO A 183 -18.27 -17.53 14.72
N ALA A 184 -18.38 -16.77 13.64
CA ALA A 184 -18.34 -17.30 12.28
C ALA A 184 -17.07 -16.84 11.56
N ILE A 185 -16.06 -17.71 11.49
CA ILE A 185 -14.77 -17.40 10.85
C ILE A 185 -14.62 -18.27 9.62
N LEU A 186 -14.88 -17.68 8.45
CA LEU A 186 -14.91 -18.38 7.18
C LEU A 186 -13.76 -17.93 6.26
N ARG A 187 -13.38 -18.85 5.36
CA ARG A 187 -12.37 -18.64 4.33
C ARG A 187 -13.02 -18.87 2.97
N GLU A 188 -12.59 -18.10 1.97
CA GLU A 188 -12.92 -18.37 0.56
C GLU A 188 -14.41 -18.48 0.21
N VAL A 189 -15.26 -17.70 0.88
CA VAL A 189 -16.67 -17.56 0.51
C VAL A 189 -16.85 -16.50 -0.58
N SER A 190 -17.92 -16.63 -1.38
CA SER A 190 -18.27 -15.62 -2.37
C SER A 190 -18.71 -14.31 -1.69
N PHE A 191 -18.65 -13.21 -2.45
CA PHE A 191 -19.08 -11.90 -1.94
C PHE A 191 -20.55 -11.90 -1.45
N PRO A 192 -21.53 -12.47 -2.17
CA PRO A 192 -22.91 -12.55 -1.66
C PRO A 192 -23.05 -13.37 -0.36
N GLU A 193 -22.35 -14.49 -0.24
CA GLU A 193 -22.36 -15.31 0.98
C GLU A 193 -21.75 -14.56 2.17
N MET A 194 -20.65 -13.83 1.94
CA MET A 194 -20.03 -12.98 2.94
C MET A 194 -20.98 -11.87 3.42
N MET A 195 -21.66 -11.17 2.50
CA MET A 195 -22.64 -10.13 2.87
C MET A 195 -23.84 -10.71 3.63
N ALA A 196 -24.33 -11.90 3.25
CA ALA A 196 -25.40 -12.59 3.96
C ALA A 196 -24.98 -13.02 5.38
N LEU A 197 -23.74 -13.49 5.55
CA LEU A 197 -23.17 -13.77 6.87
C LEU A 197 -23.11 -12.49 7.72
N TYR A 198 -22.60 -11.39 7.16
CA TYR A 198 -22.50 -10.13 7.88
C TYR A 198 -23.89 -9.62 8.31
N GLY A 199 -24.92 -9.79 7.48
CA GLY A 199 -26.31 -9.44 7.84
C GLY A 199 -26.84 -10.17 9.08
N ARG A 200 -26.27 -11.33 9.43
CA ARG A 200 -26.61 -12.14 10.61
C ARG A 200 -25.61 -12.00 11.77
N SER A 201 -24.66 -11.08 11.66
CA SER A 201 -23.54 -10.93 12.61
C SER A 201 -23.59 -9.60 13.35
N ARG A 202 -23.02 -9.51 14.57
CA ARG A 202 -23.04 -8.27 15.37
C ARG A 202 -21.74 -7.46 15.28
N VAL A 203 -20.60 -8.12 15.39
CA VAL A 203 -19.26 -7.48 15.37
C VAL A 203 -18.43 -7.99 14.21
N ILE A 204 -17.76 -7.09 13.49
CA ILE A 204 -16.85 -7.40 12.38
C ILE A 204 -15.44 -6.87 12.68
N PRO A 205 -14.47 -7.75 13.00
CA PRO A 205 -13.06 -7.38 13.08
C PRO A 205 -12.50 -6.90 11.75
N ASN A 206 -11.70 -5.82 11.78
CA ASN A 206 -10.98 -5.34 10.62
C ASN A 206 -9.46 -5.26 10.88
N GLU A 207 -8.69 -5.83 9.96
CA GLU A 207 -7.23 -5.74 9.88
C GLU A 207 -6.85 -5.18 8.53
N SER A 208 -5.92 -4.23 8.56
CA SER A 208 -5.44 -3.43 7.44
C SER A 208 -4.03 -3.89 7.02
N ILE A 209 -3.78 -3.98 5.71
CA ILE A 209 -2.46 -4.06 5.07
C ILE A 209 -1.84 -2.65 4.86
N PHE A 210 -0.77 -2.33 5.57
CA PHE A 210 -0.11 -1.00 5.47
C PHE A 210 -1.01 0.18 5.88
N GLY A 211 -1.97 -0.04 6.77
CA GLY A 211 -2.80 1.02 7.35
C GLY A 211 -3.81 1.62 6.38
N GLU A 212 -4.29 0.84 5.43
CA GLU A 212 -5.28 1.22 4.43
C GLU A 212 -6.72 1.28 4.97
N VAL A 213 -7.54 2.12 4.34
CA VAL A 213 -9.00 2.00 4.34
C VAL A 213 -9.40 0.89 3.37
N ASN A 214 -9.93 -0.21 3.89
CA ASN A 214 -10.42 -1.32 3.06
C ASN A 214 -11.95 -1.43 3.08
N PHE A 215 -12.47 -2.28 2.18
CA PHE A 215 -13.91 -2.49 1.99
C PHE A 215 -14.65 -2.93 3.24
N ARG A 216 -13.99 -3.61 4.19
CA ARG A 216 -14.66 -4.23 5.34
C ARG A 216 -15.35 -3.20 6.24
N LEU A 217 -14.81 -1.98 6.31
CA LEU A 217 -15.47 -0.86 7.00
C LEU A 217 -16.86 -0.62 6.42
N PHE A 218 -16.95 -0.56 5.09
CA PHE A 218 -18.18 -0.28 4.36
C PHE A 218 -19.10 -1.49 4.31
N GLU A 219 -18.57 -2.69 4.10
CA GLU A 219 -19.33 -3.95 4.07
C GLU A 219 -19.99 -4.20 5.44
N GLY A 220 -19.21 -4.13 6.52
CA GLY A 220 -19.72 -4.33 7.87
C GLY A 220 -20.74 -3.26 8.29
N ALA A 221 -20.47 -1.99 8.00
CA ALA A 221 -21.40 -0.90 8.29
C ALA A 221 -22.69 -1.01 7.44
N SER A 222 -22.59 -1.40 6.16
CA SER A 222 -23.76 -1.64 5.29
C SER A 222 -24.65 -2.76 5.82
N SER A 223 -24.04 -3.81 6.36
CA SER A 223 -24.76 -4.92 7.00
C SER A 223 -25.26 -4.58 8.42
N GLY A 224 -25.06 -3.35 8.90
CA GLY A 224 -25.44 -2.91 10.24
C GLY A 224 -24.75 -3.69 11.34
N CYS A 225 -23.43 -3.88 11.20
CA CYS A 225 -22.56 -4.43 12.22
C CYS A 225 -21.73 -3.33 12.86
N LEU A 226 -21.24 -3.57 14.07
CA LEU A 226 -20.15 -2.77 14.63
C LEU A 226 -18.82 -3.26 14.04
N VAL A 227 -18.09 -2.37 13.35
CA VAL A 227 -16.73 -2.67 12.88
C VAL A 227 -15.71 -2.26 13.93
N VAL A 228 -14.78 -3.18 14.24
CA VAL A 228 -13.68 -2.93 15.18
C VAL A 228 -12.35 -3.08 14.42
N GLY A 229 -11.70 -1.97 14.10
CA GLY A 229 -10.52 -1.91 13.21
C GLY A 229 -9.25 -1.42 13.88
N GLN A 230 -8.11 -1.46 13.18
CA GLN A 230 -6.89 -0.83 13.67
C GLN A 230 -7.03 0.71 13.70
N ALA A 231 -6.37 1.36 14.65
CA ALA A 231 -6.37 2.83 14.75
C ALA A 231 -5.61 3.47 13.59
N ILE A 232 -6.36 3.99 12.61
CA ILE A 232 -5.87 4.64 11.39
C ILE A 232 -6.57 5.99 11.27
N GLU A 233 -5.80 7.06 11.14
CA GLU A 233 -6.29 8.45 11.20
C GLU A 233 -7.40 8.72 10.17
N GLU A 234 -7.19 8.33 8.91
CA GLU A 234 -8.16 8.58 7.84
C GLU A 234 -9.46 7.77 7.94
N GLN A 235 -9.51 6.72 8.76
CA GLN A 235 -10.77 6.01 9.03
C GLN A 235 -11.74 6.87 9.85
N ALA A 236 -11.23 7.77 10.70
CA ALA A 236 -12.06 8.62 11.55
C ALA A 236 -12.88 9.65 10.74
N ASP A 237 -12.44 10.00 9.53
CA ASP A 237 -13.18 10.88 8.61
C ASP A 237 -14.28 10.14 7.82
N LEU A 238 -14.30 8.81 7.90
CA LEU A 238 -15.30 7.96 7.25
C LEU A 238 -16.33 7.45 8.26
N PHE A 239 -15.86 7.04 9.43
CA PHE A 239 -16.71 6.55 10.52
C PHE A 239 -16.16 7.07 11.85
N GLU A 240 -17.01 7.72 12.65
CA GLU A 240 -16.63 8.32 13.93
C GLU A 240 -16.24 7.23 14.96
N PRO A 241 -14.97 7.15 15.43
CA PRO A 241 -14.55 6.18 16.43
C PRO A 241 -15.25 6.38 17.77
N GLY A 242 -15.72 5.30 18.39
CA GLY A 242 -16.51 5.33 19.63
C GLY A 242 -18.01 5.55 19.41
N ARG A 243 -18.45 5.82 18.18
CA ARG A 243 -19.87 6.01 17.84
C ARG A 243 -20.34 5.15 16.66
N GLU A 244 -19.61 5.15 15.55
CA GLU A 244 -19.96 4.46 14.31
C GLU A 244 -19.03 3.26 14.05
N MET A 245 -17.80 3.33 14.56
CA MET A 245 -16.87 2.21 14.62
C MET A 245 -16.10 2.24 15.93
N ASP A 246 -15.22 1.28 16.18
CA ASP A 246 -14.19 1.42 17.20
C ASP A 246 -12.83 0.96 16.68
N THR A 247 -11.76 1.46 17.30
CA THR A 247 -10.38 1.26 16.85
C THR A 247 -9.50 0.63 17.92
N TYR A 248 -8.48 -0.15 17.59
CA TYR A 248 -7.48 -0.64 18.55
C TYR A 248 -6.04 -0.41 18.05
N GLY A 249 -5.10 -0.20 18.97
CA GLY A 249 -3.68 -0.06 18.68
C GLY A 249 -2.88 -1.37 18.74
N HIS A 250 -3.37 -2.36 19.50
CA HIS A 250 -2.72 -3.67 19.67
C HIS A 250 -3.71 -4.71 20.23
N VAL A 251 -3.29 -5.98 20.26
CA VAL A 251 -4.15 -7.12 20.62
C VAL A 251 -4.74 -7.08 22.04
N VAL A 252 -4.04 -6.50 23.02
CA VAL A 252 -4.60 -6.34 24.38
C VAL A 252 -5.84 -5.43 24.37
N GLU A 253 -5.74 -4.25 23.76
CA GLU A 253 -6.86 -3.32 23.60
C GLU A 253 -7.96 -3.94 22.74
N PHE A 254 -7.59 -4.66 21.68
CA PHE A 254 -8.55 -5.36 20.84
C PHE A 254 -9.36 -6.37 21.66
N GLY A 255 -8.70 -7.16 22.51
CA GLY A 255 -9.35 -8.12 23.40
C GLY A 255 -10.28 -7.49 24.43
N GLU A 256 -9.96 -6.30 24.95
CA GLU A 256 -10.87 -5.56 25.84
C GLU A 256 -12.10 -5.04 25.10
N LYS A 257 -11.92 -4.54 23.88
CA LYS A 257 -13.02 -4.04 23.04
C LYS A 257 -13.96 -5.17 22.62
N LEU A 258 -13.42 -6.31 22.21
CA LEU A 258 -14.23 -7.49 21.91
C LEU A 258 -15.08 -7.90 23.11
N ASP A 259 -14.48 -7.98 24.31
CA ASP A 259 -15.22 -8.29 25.53
C ASP A 259 -16.35 -7.29 25.82
N LYS A 260 -16.06 -5.99 25.68
CA LYS A 260 -17.03 -4.92 25.88
C LYS A 260 -18.22 -5.07 24.94
N TYR A 261 -17.97 -5.28 23.65
CA TYR A 261 -19.02 -5.27 22.63
C TYR A 261 -19.79 -6.58 22.55
N LEU A 262 -19.14 -7.72 22.75
CA LEU A 262 -19.80 -9.03 22.77
C LEU A 262 -20.71 -9.20 24.00
N LYS A 263 -20.40 -8.53 25.12
CA LYS A 263 -21.23 -8.56 26.35
C LYS A 263 -22.34 -7.51 26.37
N ASN A 264 -22.36 -6.53 25.46
CA ASN A 264 -23.26 -5.38 25.52
C ASN A 264 -24.03 -5.17 24.21
N ASP A 265 -25.07 -5.97 24.02
CA ASP A 265 -25.92 -5.93 22.82
C ASP A 265 -26.54 -4.56 22.56
N ARG A 266 -26.94 -3.83 23.60
CA ARG A 266 -27.54 -2.51 23.46
C ARG A 266 -26.55 -1.52 22.86
N LEU A 267 -25.35 -1.45 23.43
CA LEU A 267 -24.31 -0.53 22.95
C LEU A 267 -23.90 -0.88 21.52
N THR A 268 -23.58 -2.16 21.28
CA THR A 268 -23.14 -2.65 19.97
C THR A 268 -24.20 -2.38 18.91
N GLY A 269 -25.48 -2.63 19.20
CA GLY A 269 -26.57 -2.34 18.27
C GLY A 269 -26.81 -0.85 18.01
N VAL A 270 -26.58 0.02 19.01
CA VAL A 270 -26.64 1.48 18.81
C VAL A 270 -25.54 1.94 17.86
N MET A 271 -24.30 1.50 18.08
CA MET A 271 -23.18 1.87 17.23
C MET A 271 -23.32 1.33 15.80
N ALA A 272 -23.76 0.08 15.67
CA ALA A 272 -23.99 -0.56 14.37
C ALA A 272 -25.06 0.16 13.54
N ARG A 273 -26.15 0.63 14.17
CA ARG A 273 -27.15 1.46 13.49
C ARG A 273 -26.60 2.83 13.09
N ALA A 274 -25.74 3.43 13.91
CA ALA A 274 -25.08 4.69 13.56
C ALA A 274 -24.16 4.51 12.34
N ALA A 275 -23.39 3.40 12.29
CA ALA A 275 -22.56 3.04 11.16
C ALA A 275 -23.37 2.86 9.87
N HIS A 276 -24.50 2.13 9.94
CA HIS A 276 -25.40 1.95 8.81
C HIS A 276 -25.99 3.27 8.33
N ALA A 277 -26.46 4.12 9.24
CA ALA A 277 -26.98 5.44 8.90
C ALA A 277 -25.92 6.32 8.21
N ARG A 278 -24.65 6.25 8.67
CA ARG A 278 -23.51 6.91 8.01
C ARG A 278 -23.33 6.43 6.57
N VAL A 279 -23.41 5.12 6.31
CA VAL A 279 -23.31 4.57 4.94
C VAL A 279 -24.41 5.15 4.04
N LEU A 280 -25.66 5.16 4.51
CA LEU A 280 -26.79 5.68 3.74
C LEU A 280 -26.64 7.17 3.44
N ALA A 281 -26.09 7.95 4.37
CA ALA A 281 -25.92 9.38 4.24
C ALA A 281 -24.76 9.77 3.30
N ASP A 282 -23.62 9.06 3.38
CA ASP A 282 -22.35 9.58 2.83
C ASP A 282 -21.59 8.59 1.93
N HIS A 283 -21.94 7.29 1.97
CA HIS A 283 -21.12 6.24 1.36
C HIS A 283 -21.84 5.28 0.42
N LEU A 284 -23.03 5.59 -0.07
CA LEU A 284 -23.62 4.86 -1.20
C LEU A 284 -22.88 5.13 -2.55
N PRO A 285 -22.98 4.22 -3.54
CA PRO A 285 -22.38 4.39 -4.86
C PRO A 285 -22.74 5.72 -5.54
N GLU A 286 -23.96 6.21 -5.37
CA GLU A 286 -24.45 7.47 -5.93
C GLU A 286 -23.67 8.68 -5.40
N HIS A 287 -23.16 8.62 -4.16
CA HIS A 287 -22.28 9.65 -3.61
C HIS A 287 -20.95 9.70 -4.36
N ARG A 288 -20.44 8.53 -4.78
CA ARG A 288 -19.20 8.43 -5.56
C ARG A 288 -19.42 8.90 -7.00
N VAL A 289 -20.53 8.51 -7.62
CA VAL A 289 -20.93 9.01 -8.93
C VAL A 289 -20.97 10.54 -8.95
N ARG A 290 -21.66 11.18 -8.00
CA ARG A 290 -21.72 12.65 -7.91
C ARG A 290 -20.33 13.27 -7.79
N ARG A 291 -19.48 12.72 -6.93
CA ARG A 291 -18.11 13.21 -6.72
C ARG A 291 -17.22 13.02 -7.96
N ILE A 292 -17.33 11.88 -8.64
CA ILE A 292 -16.58 11.59 -9.86
C ILE A 292 -16.95 12.58 -10.97
N VAL A 293 -18.24 12.87 -11.14
CA VAL A 293 -18.72 13.83 -12.14
C VAL A 293 -18.28 15.26 -11.79
N GLU A 294 -18.34 15.64 -10.52
CA GLU A 294 -17.80 16.92 -10.03
C GLU A 294 -16.31 17.04 -10.38
N TYR A 295 -15.50 16.01 -10.04
CA TYR A 295 -14.08 15.98 -10.37
C TYR A 295 -13.81 16.02 -11.87
N ALA A 296 -14.62 15.33 -12.68
CA ALA A 296 -14.47 15.34 -14.13
C ALA A 296 -14.77 16.71 -14.74
N ARG A 297 -15.76 17.45 -14.21
CA ARG A 297 -16.09 18.81 -14.67
C ARG A 297 -14.96 19.80 -14.38
N ASP A 298 -14.28 19.61 -13.25
CA ASP A 298 -13.17 20.47 -12.82
C ASP A 298 -11.80 19.97 -13.29
N ALA A 299 -11.74 18.87 -14.04
CA ALA A 299 -10.49 18.27 -14.48
C ALA A 299 -9.82 19.12 -15.57
N THR A 300 -8.53 19.37 -15.41
CA THR A 300 -7.70 20.00 -16.44
C THR A 300 -6.98 18.93 -17.24
N ARG A 301 -6.83 19.13 -18.56
CA ARG A 301 -6.11 18.17 -19.43
C ARG A 301 -4.61 18.14 -19.07
N ASN A 302 -4.22 17.09 -18.34
CA ASN A 302 -2.89 16.91 -17.76
C ASN A 302 -2.20 15.61 -18.20
N ARG A 303 -2.93 14.69 -18.83
CA ARG A 303 -2.38 13.42 -19.30
C ARG A 303 -1.20 13.62 -20.26
N ALA A 304 -0.29 12.67 -20.24
CA ALA A 304 0.74 12.53 -21.25
C ALA A 304 0.14 12.25 -22.64
N THR A 305 0.80 12.73 -23.69
CA THR A 305 0.33 12.60 -25.09
C THR A 305 1.49 12.26 -26.02
N GLY A 306 1.22 11.58 -27.14
CA GLY A 306 2.23 11.21 -28.12
C GLY A 306 3.38 10.42 -27.49
N LYS A 307 4.62 10.81 -27.76
CA LYS A 307 5.82 10.09 -27.28
C LYS A 307 5.89 9.95 -25.76
N ASP A 308 5.35 10.91 -24.99
CA ASP A 308 5.31 10.79 -23.54
C ASP A 308 4.28 9.74 -23.09
N SER A 309 3.14 9.63 -23.80
CA SER A 309 2.14 8.57 -23.55
C SER A 309 2.77 7.19 -23.73
N ASP A 310 3.50 6.99 -24.84
CA ASP A 310 4.22 5.74 -25.12
C ASP A 310 5.25 5.43 -24.02
N LYS A 311 6.02 6.45 -23.59
CA LYS A 311 7.01 6.31 -22.52
C LYS A 311 6.39 5.84 -21.21
N TRP A 312 5.34 6.50 -20.75
CA TRP A 312 4.71 6.16 -19.47
C TRP A 312 3.97 4.83 -19.52
N THR A 313 3.45 4.45 -20.69
CA THR A 313 2.91 3.11 -20.96
C THR A 313 4.00 2.04 -20.80
N ALA A 314 5.17 2.24 -21.42
CA ALA A 314 6.30 1.31 -21.32
C ALA A 314 6.84 1.20 -19.88
N LEU A 315 6.95 2.33 -19.16
CA LEU A 315 7.41 2.34 -17.77
C LEU A 315 6.40 1.67 -16.82
N ALA A 316 5.09 1.89 -17.01
CA ALA A 316 4.06 1.21 -16.25
C ALA A 316 4.09 -0.30 -16.51
N ALA A 317 4.21 -0.72 -17.78
CA ALA A 317 4.35 -2.12 -18.18
C ALA A 317 5.57 -2.78 -17.54
N GLY A 318 6.74 -2.13 -17.61
CA GLY A 318 7.97 -2.61 -16.98
C GLY A 318 7.83 -2.75 -15.46
N ALA A 319 7.26 -1.76 -14.78
CA ALA A 319 7.06 -1.80 -13.33
C ALA A 319 6.05 -2.87 -12.89
N MET A 320 4.95 -3.05 -13.64
CA MET A 320 3.98 -4.13 -13.38
C MET A 320 4.59 -5.51 -13.59
N TRP A 321 5.42 -5.67 -14.62
CA TRP A 321 6.13 -6.91 -14.90
C TRP A 321 7.18 -7.21 -13.81
N GLU A 322 7.98 -6.22 -13.43
CA GLU A 322 8.98 -6.32 -12.35
C GLU A 322 8.33 -6.72 -11.02
N ALA A 323 7.15 -6.17 -10.72
CA ALA A 323 6.38 -6.49 -9.51
C ALA A 323 5.63 -7.85 -9.59
N GLY A 324 5.65 -8.54 -10.73
CA GLY A 324 4.95 -9.82 -10.91
C GLY A 324 3.43 -9.70 -10.95
N VAL A 325 2.89 -8.52 -11.29
CA VAL A 325 1.45 -8.25 -11.30
C VAL A 325 0.84 -8.19 -12.71
N SER A 326 1.62 -8.54 -13.72
CA SER A 326 1.23 -8.58 -15.13
C SER A 326 1.72 -9.85 -15.81
N ALA A 327 0.96 -10.30 -16.81
CA ALA A 327 1.28 -11.48 -17.63
C ALA A 327 1.97 -11.13 -18.97
N ILE A 328 2.54 -9.93 -19.09
CA ILE A 328 3.30 -9.53 -20.30
C ILE A 328 4.57 -10.39 -20.42
N ASP A 329 4.88 -10.86 -21.62
CA ASP A 329 6.09 -11.63 -21.85
C ASP A 329 7.34 -10.74 -21.91
N VAL A 330 8.50 -11.36 -21.67
CA VAL A 330 9.81 -10.68 -21.62
C VAL A 330 10.11 -9.91 -22.93
N LYS A 331 9.78 -10.49 -24.08
CA LYS A 331 10.08 -9.88 -25.39
C LYS A 331 9.24 -8.62 -25.60
N SER A 332 7.97 -8.65 -25.20
CA SER A 332 7.08 -7.48 -25.25
C SER A 332 7.58 -6.33 -24.37
N ILE A 333 8.04 -6.61 -23.13
CA ILE A 333 8.63 -5.56 -22.27
C ILE A 333 9.91 -4.98 -22.88
N ALA A 334 10.81 -5.84 -23.39
CA ALA A 334 12.04 -5.39 -24.03
C ALA A 334 11.75 -4.47 -25.22
N ASN A 335 10.79 -4.85 -26.08
CA ASN A 335 10.38 -4.04 -27.23
C ASN A 335 9.78 -2.70 -26.82
N LEU A 336 8.93 -2.67 -25.78
CA LEU A 336 8.32 -1.44 -25.28
C LEU A 336 9.37 -0.45 -24.75
N LEU A 337 10.31 -0.93 -23.92
CA LEU A 337 11.36 -0.08 -23.34
C LEU A 337 12.35 0.42 -24.41
N ALA A 338 12.67 -0.41 -25.40
CA ALA A 338 13.55 -0.02 -26.51
C ALA A 338 12.86 0.93 -27.50
N GLY A 339 11.53 0.86 -27.64
CA GLY A 339 10.75 1.65 -28.59
C GLY A 339 10.51 3.11 -28.18
N VAL A 340 10.85 3.50 -26.96
CA VAL A 340 10.61 4.85 -26.42
C VAL A 340 11.90 5.65 -26.24
N GLY A 341 11.77 6.96 -25.99
CA GLY A 341 12.93 7.84 -25.80
C GLY A 341 13.77 7.43 -24.58
N GLN A 342 15.10 7.30 -24.77
CA GLN A 342 16.03 6.81 -23.76
C GLN A 342 16.47 7.91 -22.77
N ASP A 343 15.56 8.29 -21.88
CA ASP A 343 15.88 9.15 -20.72
C ASP A 343 16.33 8.34 -19.50
N ALA A 344 16.66 9.03 -18.41
CA ALA A 344 17.19 8.38 -17.22
C ALA A 344 16.18 7.42 -16.54
N ALA A 345 14.87 7.67 -16.65
CA ALA A 345 13.86 6.79 -16.07
C ALA A 345 13.73 5.50 -16.89
N VAL A 346 13.74 5.62 -18.22
CA VAL A 346 13.74 4.46 -19.14
C VAL A 346 14.99 3.63 -18.98
N LEU A 347 16.18 4.25 -18.98
CA LEU A 347 17.44 3.53 -18.79
C LEU A 347 17.49 2.81 -17.43
N ALA A 348 17.05 3.47 -16.35
CA ALA A 348 16.99 2.83 -15.03
C ALA A 348 15.99 1.65 -15.01
N ALA A 349 14.84 1.78 -15.67
CA ALA A 349 13.87 0.69 -15.80
C ALA A 349 14.41 -0.47 -16.65
N THR A 350 15.13 -0.19 -17.73
CA THR A 350 15.80 -1.19 -18.57
C THR A 350 16.81 -2.01 -17.78
N LEU A 351 17.67 -1.37 -16.95
CA LEU A 351 18.62 -2.09 -16.10
C LEU A 351 17.92 -3.01 -15.09
N ARG A 352 16.84 -2.53 -14.46
CA ARG A 352 16.05 -3.36 -13.52
C ARG A 352 15.36 -4.53 -14.23
N PHE A 353 14.78 -4.27 -15.39
CA PHE A 353 14.16 -5.29 -16.24
C PHE A 353 15.17 -6.37 -16.63
N GLN A 354 16.35 -5.98 -17.12
CA GLN A 354 17.40 -6.91 -17.52
C GLN A 354 17.87 -7.80 -16.36
N ALA A 355 18.06 -7.23 -15.16
CA ALA A 355 18.38 -8.00 -13.97
C ALA A 355 17.26 -8.99 -13.60
N ALA A 356 16.00 -8.51 -13.57
CA ALA A 356 14.84 -9.33 -13.22
C ALA A 356 14.54 -10.45 -14.24
N ALA A 357 14.92 -10.23 -15.51
CA ALA A 357 14.83 -11.20 -16.60
C ALA A 357 16.05 -12.14 -16.70
N GLY A 358 17.08 -11.96 -15.86
CA GLY A 358 18.30 -12.79 -15.88
C GLY A 358 19.22 -12.53 -17.08
N MET A 359 19.17 -11.35 -17.69
CA MET A 359 19.97 -10.96 -18.86
C MET A 359 21.32 -10.36 -18.44
N ASP A 360 22.08 -11.06 -17.60
CA ASP A 360 23.25 -10.49 -16.93
C ASP A 360 24.37 -10.05 -17.89
N SER A 361 24.58 -10.74 -19.03
CA SER A 361 25.55 -10.32 -20.05
C SER A 361 25.20 -8.98 -20.70
N VAL A 362 23.92 -8.79 -21.07
CA VAL A 362 23.43 -7.53 -21.67
C VAL A 362 23.45 -6.41 -20.63
N LEU A 363 23.09 -6.73 -19.37
CA LEU A 363 23.17 -5.80 -18.25
C LEU A 363 24.60 -5.28 -18.05
N GLU A 364 25.59 -6.18 -18.10
CA GLU A 364 27.01 -5.85 -17.96
C GLU A 364 27.51 -4.93 -19.09
N GLU A 365 27.15 -5.22 -20.34
CA GLU A 365 27.48 -4.37 -21.50
C GLU A 365 26.92 -2.95 -21.34
N ASN A 366 25.64 -2.84 -20.98
CA ASN A 366 25.00 -1.54 -20.73
C ASN A 366 25.66 -0.76 -19.58
N VAL A 367 26.06 -1.45 -18.50
CA VAL A 367 26.79 -0.82 -17.39
C VAL A 367 28.15 -0.28 -17.86
N LYS A 368 28.89 -1.04 -18.68
CA LYS A 368 30.17 -0.60 -19.26
C LYS A 368 29.99 0.62 -20.16
N GLU A 369 28.95 0.62 -21.00
CA GLU A 369 28.64 1.77 -21.85
C GLU A 369 28.35 3.03 -21.02
N LEU A 370 27.52 2.93 -19.98
CA LEU A 370 27.22 4.05 -19.07
C LEU A 370 28.44 4.57 -18.30
N LEU A 371 29.45 3.73 -18.08
CA LEU A 371 30.73 4.14 -17.48
C LEU A 371 31.58 4.92 -18.47
N VAL A 372 31.70 4.44 -19.72
CA VAL A 372 32.52 5.03 -20.79
C VAL A 372 31.91 6.33 -21.33
N CYS A 373 30.60 6.34 -21.54
CA CYS A 373 29.83 7.45 -22.08
C CYS A 373 28.79 7.88 -21.04
N PRO A 374 29.12 8.82 -20.11
CA PRO A 374 28.21 9.24 -19.06
C PRO A 374 27.01 9.98 -19.65
N THR A 375 25.90 9.28 -19.85
CA THR A 375 24.62 9.89 -20.21
C THR A 375 23.88 10.30 -18.93
N LEU A 376 23.32 11.51 -18.93
CA LEU A 376 22.51 12.04 -17.82
C LEU A 376 23.14 11.84 -16.41
N PRO A 377 24.41 12.25 -16.20
CA PRO A 377 25.20 11.87 -15.02
C PRO A 377 24.62 12.34 -13.68
N HIS A 378 23.67 13.27 -13.69
CA HIS A 378 23.04 13.83 -12.50
C HIS A 378 21.72 13.17 -12.11
N SER A 379 21.29 12.11 -12.81
CA SER A 379 20.10 11.34 -12.43
C SER A 379 20.40 10.40 -11.28
N THR A 380 19.69 10.58 -10.16
CA THR A 380 19.84 9.69 -9.01
C THR A 380 19.32 8.29 -9.30
N ASP A 381 18.19 8.16 -10.01
CA ASP A 381 17.60 6.84 -10.32
C ASP A 381 18.50 6.01 -11.24
N LEU A 382 19.11 6.66 -12.24
CA LEU A 382 20.03 5.98 -13.15
C LEU A 382 21.32 5.58 -12.43
N ASN A 383 21.92 6.49 -11.65
CA ASN A 383 23.13 6.18 -10.88
C ASN A 383 22.88 5.06 -9.84
N LEU A 384 21.72 5.05 -9.18
CA LEU A 384 21.35 3.98 -8.27
C LEU A 384 21.23 2.65 -9.00
N ALA A 385 20.41 2.58 -10.06
CA ALA A 385 20.20 1.35 -10.82
C ALA A 385 21.51 0.83 -11.43
N ALA A 386 22.34 1.71 -12.00
CA ALA A 386 23.62 1.36 -12.58
C ALA A 386 24.64 0.94 -11.50
N SER A 387 24.64 1.59 -10.32
CA SER A 387 25.47 1.16 -9.18
C SER A 387 25.09 -0.25 -8.73
N MET A 388 23.80 -0.56 -8.64
CA MET A 388 23.33 -1.89 -8.24
C MET A 388 23.62 -2.94 -9.32
N ALA A 389 23.42 -2.60 -10.60
CA ALA A 389 23.75 -3.48 -11.73
C ALA A 389 25.26 -3.77 -11.82
N ALA A 390 26.11 -2.78 -11.55
CA ALA A 390 27.56 -2.94 -11.47
C ALA A 390 27.95 -3.87 -10.31
N LEU A 391 27.32 -3.76 -9.14
CA LEU A 391 27.54 -4.71 -8.03
C LEU A 391 27.16 -6.14 -8.43
N ARG A 392 25.97 -6.32 -9.03
CA ARG A 392 25.48 -7.62 -9.48
C ARG A 392 26.42 -8.31 -10.47
N THR A 393 27.01 -7.54 -11.38
CA THR A 393 27.94 -8.03 -12.41
C THR A 393 29.40 -8.07 -11.94
N GLY A 394 29.68 -7.88 -10.64
CA GLY A 394 31.04 -7.97 -10.08
C GLY A 394 31.94 -6.75 -10.29
N HIS A 395 31.41 -5.64 -10.83
CA HIS A 395 32.15 -4.42 -11.15
C HIS A 395 32.12 -3.40 -10.00
N PHE A 396 32.77 -3.71 -8.86
CA PHE A 396 32.73 -2.83 -7.69
C PHE A 396 33.31 -1.42 -7.94
N SER A 397 34.38 -1.30 -8.72
CA SER A 397 34.94 0.01 -9.10
C SER A 397 33.91 0.85 -9.88
N GLY A 398 33.19 0.24 -10.82
CA GLY A 398 32.11 0.85 -11.58
C GLY A 398 30.96 1.29 -10.68
N ALA A 399 30.56 0.46 -9.72
CA ALA A 399 29.52 0.80 -8.76
C ALA A 399 29.86 2.06 -7.96
N LYS A 400 31.13 2.18 -7.51
CA LYS A 400 31.62 3.38 -6.82
C LYS A 400 31.55 4.63 -7.69
N THR A 401 31.89 4.51 -8.98
CA THR A 401 31.80 5.63 -9.93
C THR A 401 30.39 6.22 -9.98
N PHE A 402 29.35 5.39 -10.07
CA PHE A 402 27.97 5.88 -10.06
C PHE A 402 27.56 6.52 -8.74
N TRP A 403 28.04 6.00 -7.60
CA TRP A 403 27.85 6.64 -6.30
C TRP A 403 28.48 8.04 -6.25
N TYR A 404 29.72 8.20 -6.72
CA TYR A 404 30.37 9.51 -6.75
C TYR A 404 29.69 10.49 -7.70
N ARG A 405 29.22 10.04 -8.87
CA ARG A 405 28.41 10.86 -9.79
C ARG A 405 27.18 11.44 -9.10
N HIS A 406 26.51 10.64 -8.26
CA HIS A 406 25.39 11.13 -7.44
C HIS A 406 25.84 12.14 -6.36
N LEU A 407 26.97 11.90 -5.70
CA LEU A 407 27.50 12.81 -4.67
C LEU A 407 28.02 14.14 -5.22
N GLU A 408 28.63 14.16 -6.40
CA GLU A 408 29.13 15.38 -7.05
C GLU A 408 28.00 16.41 -7.21
N LYS A 409 26.81 15.97 -7.62
CA LYS A 409 25.60 16.80 -7.69
C LYS A 409 25.26 17.46 -6.35
N ARG A 410 25.55 16.79 -5.23
CA ARG A 410 25.25 17.28 -3.87
C ARG A 410 26.36 18.15 -3.29
N GLY A 411 27.55 18.19 -3.89
CA GLY A 411 28.72 18.82 -3.28
C GLY A 411 29.15 18.17 -1.96
N ALA A 412 28.76 16.91 -1.71
CA ALA A 412 29.03 16.20 -0.47
C ALA A 412 30.33 15.41 -0.58
N LYS A 413 31.22 15.55 0.42
CA LYS A 413 32.43 14.73 0.54
C LYS A 413 32.17 13.60 1.53
N THR A 414 32.33 12.36 1.10
CA THR A 414 32.30 11.17 1.96
C THR A 414 33.57 10.36 1.78
N LEU A 415 33.94 9.58 2.79
CA LEU A 415 34.99 8.58 2.62
C LEU A 415 34.60 7.58 1.52
N PRO A 416 35.58 7.04 0.79
CA PRO A 416 35.33 6.08 -0.26
C PRO A 416 34.85 4.75 0.33
N PRO A 417 33.73 4.17 -0.13
CA PRO A 417 33.32 2.85 0.35
C PRO A 417 34.39 1.82 0.00
N SER A 418 34.80 1.05 1.01
CA SER A 418 35.87 0.06 0.94
C SER A 418 35.41 -1.28 0.35
N ASN A 419 34.12 -1.61 0.50
CA ASN A 419 33.53 -2.87 0.07
C ASN A 419 32.04 -2.70 -0.34
N PRO A 420 31.42 -3.70 -1.00
CA PRO A 420 30.03 -3.65 -1.43
C PRO A 420 29.01 -3.38 -0.31
N LYS A 421 29.20 -3.96 0.88
CA LYS A 421 28.31 -3.77 2.04
C LYS A 421 28.30 -2.31 2.50
N GLU A 422 29.47 -1.68 2.58
CA GLU A 422 29.58 -0.26 2.92
C GLU A 422 28.88 0.63 1.87
N LEU A 423 29.06 0.33 0.58
CA LEU A 423 28.37 1.04 -0.50
C LEU A 423 26.84 0.89 -0.40
N LEU A 424 26.33 -0.32 -0.16
CA LEU A 424 24.89 -0.56 0.05
C LEU A 424 24.34 0.19 1.27
N THR A 425 25.11 0.23 2.36
CA THR A 425 24.75 0.98 3.57
C THR A 425 24.69 2.49 3.31
N LEU A 426 25.65 3.03 2.54
CA LEU A 426 25.66 4.44 2.14
C LEU A 426 24.45 4.78 1.26
N TRP A 427 24.14 3.94 0.27
CA TRP A 427 22.93 4.08 -0.54
C TRP A 427 21.67 4.01 0.31
N ALA A 428 21.58 3.07 1.27
CA ALA A 428 20.43 2.97 2.15
C ALA A 428 20.17 4.25 2.94
N ARG A 429 21.22 4.83 3.54
CA ARG A 429 21.12 6.11 4.27
C ARG A 429 20.75 7.28 3.37
N GLU A 430 21.30 7.32 2.15
CA GLU A 430 20.97 8.38 1.19
C GLU A 430 19.52 8.28 0.71
N LEU A 431 19.04 7.07 0.42
CA LEU A 431 17.65 6.83 0.03
C LEU A 431 16.68 7.17 1.16
N GLN A 432 17.02 6.80 2.41
CA GLN A 432 16.26 7.22 3.59
C GLN A 432 16.15 8.74 3.69
N ARG A 433 17.27 9.45 3.52
CA ARG A 433 17.31 10.92 3.54
C ARG A 433 16.44 11.55 2.44
N MET A 434 16.29 10.86 1.32
CA MET A 434 15.41 11.26 0.21
C MET A 434 13.93 10.85 0.41
N GLY A 435 13.57 10.26 1.56
CA GLY A 435 12.21 9.76 1.81
C GLY A 435 11.89 8.43 1.11
N ARG A 436 12.89 7.73 0.55
CA ARG A 436 12.76 6.46 -0.17
C ARG A 436 13.14 5.28 0.73
N GLY A 437 12.45 5.16 1.86
CA GLY A 437 12.71 4.12 2.84
C GLY A 437 12.26 2.73 2.39
N VAL A 438 10.98 2.62 2.00
CA VAL A 438 10.30 1.38 1.64
C VAL A 438 9.58 1.52 0.30
N ARG A 439 9.32 0.40 -0.37
CA ARG A 439 8.49 0.30 -1.57
C ARG A 439 7.31 -0.63 -1.27
N PRO A 440 6.20 -0.12 -0.69
CA PRO A 440 5.07 -0.96 -0.32
C PRO A 440 4.48 -1.71 -1.52
N GLY A 441 4.12 -2.96 -1.29
CA GLY A 441 3.57 -3.86 -2.32
C GLY A 441 4.57 -4.52 -3.26
N PHE A 442 5.85 -4.16 -3.20
CA PHE A 442 6.91 -4.81 -3.98
C PHE A 442 7.65 -5.85 -3.13
N VAL A 443 7.61 -7.11 -3.54
CA VAL A 443 8.35 -8.20 -2.88
C VAL A 443 9.75 -8.26 -3.48
N PHE A 444 10.74 -7.74 -2.75
CA PHE A 444 12.13 -7.74 -3.19
C PHE A 444 12.75 -9.13 -3.13
N ASP A 445 13.46 -9.54 -4.19
CA ASP A 445 14.25 -10.76 -4.27
C ASP A 445 15.69 -10.38 -4.65
N ALA A 446 16.62 -10.56 -3.73
CA ALA A 446 18.04 -10.20 -3.91
C ALA A 446 18.71 -10.92 -5.10
N LYS A 447 18.19 -12.07 -5.53
CA LYS A 447 18.73 -12.82 -6.67
C LYS A 447 18.24 -12.28 -8.01
N ARG A 448 17.09 -11.60 -8.04
CA ARG A 448 16.43 -11.15 -9.26
C ARG A 448 16.45 -9.65 -9.44
N HIS A 449 16.22 -8.91 -8.36
CA HIS A 449 15.94 -7.48 -8.41
C HIS A 449 17.19 -6.64 -8.07
N LEU A 450 17.22 -5.41 -8.59
CA LEU A 450 18.18 -4.40 -8.17
C LEU A 450 17.54 -3.51 -7.10
N PRO A 451 18.24 -3.20 -5.98
CA PRO A 451 17.74 -2.28 -4.98
C PRO A 451 17.40 -0.89 -5.56
N GLY A 452 16.25 -0.36 -5.18
CA GLY A 452 15.78 0.98 -5.52
C GLY A 452 15.20 1.78 -4.35
N VAL A 453 15.12 1.20 -3.15
CA VAL A 453 14.83 1.89 -1.88
C VAL A 453 15.77 1.43 -0.76
N ALA A 454 15.79 2.15 0.36
CA ALA A 454 16.73 1.90 1.45
C ALA A 454 16.66 0.47 2.00
N VAL A 455 15.45 -0.03 2.26
CA VAL A 455 15.26 -1.40 2.78
C VAL A 455 15.80 -2.46 1.83
N GLU A 456 15.66 -2.30 0.52
CA GLU A 456 16.15 -3.26 -0.47
C GLU A 456 17.69 -3.34 -0.48
N CYS A 457 18.38 -2.22 -0.25
CA CYS A 457 19.84 -2.22 -0.09
C CYS A 457 20.27 -3.02 1.15
N LEU A 458 19.52 -2.92 2.26
CA LEU A 458 19.81 -3.67 3.48
C LEU A 458 19.46 -5.15 3.34
N LEU A 459 18.34 -5.48 2.68
CA LEU A 459 17.98 -6.86 2.37
C LEU A 459 19.01 -7.53 1.46
N MET A 460 19.64 -6.78 0.55
CA MET A 460 20.77 -7.29 -0.24
C MET A 460 21.95 -7.70 0.65
N ILE A 461 22.31 -6.89 1.66
CA ILE A 461 23.35 -7.26 2.65
C ILE A 461 22.94 -8.52 3.42
N LEU A 462 21.73 -8.53 3.98
CA LEU A 462 21.22 -9.63 4.79
C LEU A 462 21.02 -10.93 4.01
N SER A 463 20.92 -10.87 2.68
CA SER A 463 20.87 -12.08 1.84
C SER A 463 22.19 -12.88 1.86
N GLY A 464 23.33 -12.20 2.08
CA GLY A 464 24.64 -12.81 2.23
C GLY A 464 25.10 -12.93 3.69
N GLU A 465 24.68 -11.98 4.55
CA GLU A 465 25.03 -11.91 5.97
C GLU A 465 23.76 -11.76 6.85
N PRO A 466 22.96 -12.83 7.06
CA PRO A 466 21.66 -12.73 7.73
C PRO A 466 21.69 -12.21 9.18
N GLU A 467 22.83 -12.37 9.87
CA GLU A 467 23.03 -12.02 11.27
C GLU A 467 23.80 -10.69 11.46
N ASP A 468 23.94 -9.86 10.41
CA ASP A 468 24.63 -8.58 10.52
C ASP A 468 23.87 -7.58 11.40
N LEU A 469 24.23 -7.52 12.69
CA LEU A 469 23.54 -6.71 13.70
C LEU A 469 23.43 -5.21 13.35
N PRO A 470 24.47 -4.53 12.83
CA PRO A 470 24.36 -3.12 12.42
C PRO A 470 23.31 -2.91 11.32
N THR A 471 23.24 -3.81 10.33
CA THR A 471 22.24 -3.75 9.26
C THR A 471 20.84 -4.03 9.81
N LEU A 472 20.66 -5.02 10.68
CA LEU A 472 19.37 -5.33 11.32
C LEU A 472 18.85 -4.14 12.16
N ARG A 473 19.73 -3.45 12.90
CA ARG A 473 19.38 -2.23 13.65
C ARG A 473 18.95 -1.08 12.73
N LEU A 474 19.67 -0.88 11.64
CA LEU A 474 19.31 0.15 10.65
C LEU A 474 17.98 -0.20 9.96
N LEU A 475 17.78 -1.47 9.61
CA LEU A 475 16.53 -1.98 9.04
C LEU A 475 15.35 -1.72 10.00
N ASP A 476 15.47 -2.07 11.28
CA ASP A 476 14.43 -1.80 12.28
C ASP A 476 14.08 -0.31 12.32
N SER A 477 15.08 0.58 12.36
CA SER A 477 14.85 2.02 12.42
C SER A 477 14.06 2.55 11.21
N LEU A 478 14.24 1.94 10.03
CA LEU A 478 13.54 2.30 8.79
C LEU A 478 12.09 1.82 8.76
N VAL A 479 11.83 0.61 9.24
CA VAL A 479 10.51 -0.01 9.12
C VAL A 479 9.63 0.19 10.35
N ARG A 480 10.20 0.58 11.50
CA ARG A 480 9.45 0.89 12.73
C ARG A 480 8.26 1.84 12.54
N PRO A 481 8.36 2.96 11.77
CA PRO A 481 7.22 3.85 11.57
C PRO A 481 6.20 3.34 10.53
N VAL A 482 6.48 2.22 9.85
CA VAL A 482 5.65 1.70 8.77
C VAL A 482 4.68 0.66 9.31
N MET A 483 3.40 1.04 9.41
CA MET A 483 2.33 0.11 9.77
C MET A 483 2.26 -1.03 8.75
N GLY A 484 1.93 -2.25 9.19
CA GLY A 484 1.83 -3.45 8.36
C GLY A 484 3.14 -4.24 8.25
N LEU A 485 4.27 -3.70 8.72
CA LEU A 485 5.56 -4.40 8.75
C LEU A 485 5.88 -5.03 10.10
N GLU A 486 5.03 -4.90 11.12
CA GLU A 486 5.27 -5.42 12.47
C GLU A 486 5.60 -6.91 12.48
N GLN A 487 4.92 -7.72 11.66
CA GLN A 487 5.20 -9.15 11.54
C GLN A 487 6.61 -9.44 11.01
N ALA A 488 7.13 -8.62 10.08
CA ALA A 488 8.49 -8.76 9.57
C ALA A 488 9.51 -8.31 10.64
N ARG A 489 9.16 -7.29 11.43
CA ARG A 489 9.95 -6.82 12.56
C ARG A 489 10.17 -7.90 13.60
N VAL A 490 9.15 -8.68 13.93
CA VAL A 490 9.29 -9.80 14.87
C VAL A 490 10.44 -10.71 14.47
N GLY A 491 10.54 -11.08 13.19
CA GLY A 491 11.58 -11.99 12.69
C GLY A 491 13.01 -11.49 12.95
N PHE A 492 13.33 -10.26 12.55
CA PHE A 492 14.69 -9.73 12.74
C PHE A 492 14.96 -9.21 14.15
N LEU A 493 13.94 -8.74 14.88
CA LEU A 493 14.10 -8.34 16.27
C LEU A 493 14.42 -9.55 17.16
N SER A 494 13.89 -10.74 16.84
CA SER A 494 14.29 -11.98 17.53
C SER A 494 15.79 -12.25 17.40
N ILE A 495 16.40 -11.99 16.24
CA ILE A 495 17.85 -12.13 16.07
C ILE A 495 18.57 -11.12 16.96
N LEU A 496 18.18 -9.85 16.90
CA LEU A 496 18.80 -8.79 17.71
C LEU A 496 18.73 -9.09 19.23
N THR A 497 17.57 -9.52 19.74
CA THR A 497 17.41 -9.82 21.17
C THR A 497 18.16 -11.07 21.61
N LEU A 498 18.40 -12.04 20.72
CA LEU A 498 19.22 -13.22 21.02
C LEU A 498 20.69 -12.87 21.28
N PHE A 499 21.25 -11.94 20.50
CA PHE A 499 22.63 -11.46 20.65
C PHE A 499 22.78 -10.37 21.72
N GLU A 500 21.76 -9.53 21.90
CA GLU A 500 21.80 -8.37 22.80
C GLU A 500 20.80 -8.51 23.97
N ARG A 501 20.86 -9.65 24.67
CA ARG A 501 19.88 -10.06 25.72
C ARG A 501 19.68 -9.08 26.88
N LYS A 502 20.62 -8.16 27.09
CA LYS A 502 20.54 -7.15 28.15
C LYS A 502 20.01 -5.80 27.66
N ASP A 503 19.63 -5.64 26.40
CA ASP A 503 19.02 -4.39 25.93
C ASP A 503 17.50 -4.41 26.12
N TRP A 504 17.01 -3.83 27.21
CA TRP A 504 15.57 -3.75 27.47
C TRP A 504 14.81 -2.98 26.39
N ARG A 505 15.46 -2.08 25.64
CA ARG A 505 14.80 -1.34 24.55
C ARG A 505 14.51 -2.25 23.39
N LEU A 506 15.42 -3.17 23.05
CA LEU A 506 15.17 -4.19 22.02
C LEU A 506 14.07 -5.17 22.48
N ALA A 507 14.11 -5.61 23.75
CA ALA A 507 13.04 -6.44 24.32
C ALA A 507 11.67 -5.73 24.27
N LEU A 508 11.61 -4.43 24.56
CA LEU A 508 10.38 -3.65 24.42
C LEU A 508 9.92 -3.53 22.95
N GLU A 509 10.84 -3.34 22.00
CA GLU A 509 10.49 -3.25 20.58
C GLU A 509 9.92 -4.56 20.03
N ILE A 510 10.49 -5.72 20.40
CA ILE A 510 9.93 -7.02 19.99
C ILE A 510 8.59 -7.30 20.68
N ALA A 511 8.43 -6.92 21.94
CA ALA A 511 7.16 -7.01 22.65
C ALA A 511 6.05 -6.24 21.92
N LEU A 512 6.30 -4.98 21.57
CA LEU A 512 5.34 -4.14 20.85
C LEU A 512 5.05 -4.69 19.44
N ALA A 513 6.05 -5.22 18.73
CA ALA A 513 5.87 -5.84 17.43
C ALA A 513 4.98 -7.10 17.51
N ASN A 514 5.18 -7.95 18.52
CA ASN A 514 4.34 -9.11 18.80
C ASN A 514 2.88 -8.70 19.09
N LEU A 515 2.68 -7.75 19.99
CA LEU A 515 1.34 -7.29 20.39
C LEU A 515 0.57 -6.63 19.24
N LYS A 516 1.27 -5.91 18.35
CA LYS A 516 0.67 -5.35 17.13
C LYS A 516 0.40 -6.40 16.04
N SER A 517 1.05 -7.55 16.12
CA SER A 517 0.86 -8.69 15.22
C SER A 517 -0.06 -9.76 15.81
N TYR A 518 -0.92 -9.42 16.78
CA TYR A 518 -1.86 -10.36 17.41
C TYR A 518 -1.23 -11.51 18.21
N ARG A 519 0.07 -11.45 18.51
CA ARG A 519 0.76 -12.42 19.37
C ARG A 519 0.69 -11.99 20.83
N LEU A 520 -0.45 -12.24 21.46
CA LEU A 520 -0.76 -11.78 22.82
C LEU A 520 0.25 -12.30 23.86
N GLU A 521 0.39 -13.62 23.98
CA GLU A 521 1.24 -14.24 25.02
C GLU A 521 2.71 -13.85 24.85
N SER A 522 3.30 -14.12 23.68
CA SER A 522 4.68 -13.74 23.39
C SER A 522 4.92 -12.24 23.58
N GLY A 523 3.94 -11.40 23.24
CA GLY A 523 4.05 -9.97 23.42
C GLY A 523 4.07 -9.53 24.88
N LEU A 524 3.24 -10.14 25.74
CA LEU A 524 3.22 -9.85 27.17
C LEU A 524 4.45 -10.40 27.91
N GLU A 525 4.93 -11.59 27.53
CA GLU A 525 6.15 -12.19 28.08
C GLU A 525 7.39 -11.33 27.79
N GLU A 526 7.59 -10.93 26.54
CA GLU A 526 8.68 -10.03 26.14
C GLU A 526 8.57 -8.66 26.81
N LEU A 527 7.34 -8.17 27.01
CA LEU A 527 7.11 -6.91 27.71
C LEU A 527 7.50 -7.00 29.19
N HIS A 528 7.19 -8.12 29.85
CA HIS A 528 7.61 -8.39 31.22
C HIS A 528 9.13 -8.52 31.31
N LEU A 529 9.74 -9.28 30.40
CA LEU A 529 11.20 -9.42 30.31
C LEU A 529 11.90 -8.06 30.16
N ALA A 530 11.38 -7.20 29.29
CA ALA A 530 11.90 -5.84 29.12
C ALA A 530 11.87 -5.04 30.43
N LEU A 531 10.79 -5.14 31.22
CA LEU A 531 10.73 -4.50 32.54
C LEU A 531 11.75 -5.09 33.52
N VAL A 532 11.91 -6.42 33.57
CA VAL A 532 12.88 -7.09 34.45
C VAL A 532 14.30 -6.60 34.14
N ILE A 533 14.70 -6.60 32.87
CA ILE A 533 16.01 -6.11 32.43
C ILE A 533 16.19 -4.63 32.79
N ALA A 534 15.15 -3.81 32.59
CA ALA A 534 15.20 -2.39 32.95
C ALA A 534 15.37 -2.19 34.46
N ARG A 535 14.74 -3.01 35.31
CA ARG A 535 14.88 -2.97 36.77
C ARG A 535 16.29 -3.34 37.22
N GLU A 536 16.84 -4.42 36.68
CA GLU A 536 18.22 -4.85 36.96
C GLU A 536 19.25 -3.75 36.63
N GLN A 537 18.93 -2.87 35.66
CA GLN A 537 19.77 -1.75 35.25
C GLN A 537 19.43 -0.43 35.95
N GLY A 538 18.48 -0.40 36.88
CA GLY A 538 18.00 0.84 37.51
C GLY A 538 17.29 1.82 36.55
N GLN A 539 16.80 1.32 35.41
CA GLN A 539 16.16 2.10 34.34
C GLN A 539 14.62 1.94 34.28
N GLU A 540 13.97 1.42 35.32
CA GLU A 540 12.51 1.22 35.35
C GLU A 540 11.71 2.49 35.03
N SER A 541 12.11 3.65 35.59
CA SER A 541 11.46 4.93 35.30
C SER A 541 11.58 5.33 33.82
N ALA A 542 12.69 5.01 33.17
CA ALA A 542 12.88 5.25 31.74
C ALA A 542 12.02 4.30 30.90
N PHE A 543 11.97 3.01 31.28
CA PHE A 543 11.09 2.02 30.66
C PHE A 543 9.63 2.46 30.69
N MET A 544 9.10 2.81 31.87
CA MET A 544 7.71 3.22 32.02
C MET A 544 7.37 4.49 31.23
N ARG A 545 8.32 5.43 31.12
CA ARG A 545 8.14 6.63 30.29
C ARG A 545 8.02 6.27 28.80
N VAL A 546 8.90 5.40 28.31
CA VAL A 546 8.85 4.95 26.90
C VAL A 546 7.58 4.15 26.63
N LEU A 547 7.19 3.23 27.53
CA LEU A 547 5.98 2.43 27.38
C LEU A 547 4.72 3.31 27.32
N ARG A 548 4.55 4.26 28.25
CA ARG A 548 3.40 5.18 28.23
C ARG A 548 3.32 6.03 26.97
N GLY A 549 4.46 6.41 26.39
CA GLY A 549 4.49 7.12 25.09
C GLY A 549 4.10 6.24 23.90
N ARG A 550 4.10 4.92 24.05
CA ARG A 550 3.74 3.92 23.01
C ARG A 550 2.41 3.22 23.28
N ASP A 551 1.79 3.48 24.43
CA ASP A 551 0.53 2.89 24.88
C ASP A 551 -0.45 4.00 25.32
N PRO A 552 -1.12 4.68 24.37
CA PRO A 552 -2.09 5.72 24.69
C PRO A 552 -3.28 5.21 25.54
N SER A 553 -3.58 3.91 25.46
CA SER A 553 -4.66 3.27 26.22
C SER A 553 -4.31 3.06 27.70
N GLY A 554 -3.01 3.00 28.03
CA GLY A 554 -2.50 2.66 29.36
C GLY A 554 -2.66 1.18 29.74
N LEU A 555 -3.19 0.34 28.84
CA LEU A 555 -3.48 -1.07 29.11
C LEU A 555 -2.22 -1.92 29.23
N LEU A 556 -1.19 -1.66 28.43
CA LEU A 556 0.09 -2.35 28.54
C LEU A 556 0.80 -1.98 29.83
N ALA A 557 0.79 -0.69 30.19
CA ALA A 557 1.35 -0.24 31.47
C ALA A 557 0.65 -0.94 32.65
N LYS A 558 -0.68 -1.08 32.61
CA LYS A 558 -1.45 -1.80 33.62
C LYS A 558 -1.15 -3.30 33.63
N ALA A 559 -1.06 -3.94 32.47
CA ALA A 559 -0.79 -5.37 32.35
C ALA A 559 0.55 -5.75 32.98
N VAL A 560 1.58 -4.94 32.76
CA VAL A 560 2.93 -5.17 33.27
C VAL A 560 3.03 -4.93 34.78
N CYS A 561 2.29 -3.96 35.32
CA CYS A 561 2.24 -3.71 36.77
C CYS A 561 1.38 -4.73 37.52
N GLY A 562 0.43 -5.40 36.84
CA GLY A 562 -0.55 -6.31 37.44
C GLY A 562 -0.12 -7.78 37.56
N GLN A 563 0.95 -8.21 36.89
CA GLN A 563 1.48 -9.56 37.05
C GLN A 563 2.41 -9.64 38.28
N PRO A 564 2.09 -10.45 39.30
CA PRO A 564 3.08 -10.78 40.33
C PRO A 564 4.21 -11.56 39.66
N THR A 565 5.45 -11.17 39.97
CA THR A 565 6.68 -11.89 39.62
C THR A 565 6.55 -13.37 40.01
N ARG A 566 6.10 -14.23 39.09
CA ARG A 566 6.34 -15.66 39.18
C ARG A 566 7.71 -15.93 38.57
N LEU A 567 8.74 -15.65 39.37
CA LEU A 567 10.04 -16.25 39.20
C LEU A 567 10.02 -17.57 39.96
N SER A 568 10.14 -18.68 39.23
CA SER A 568 10.70 -19.94 39.74
C SER A 568 11.79 -20.38 38.78
#